data_AF-A0A9E5KMR8-F1
#
_entry.id   AF-A0A9E5KMR8-F1
#
_cell.length_a   1.000
_cell.length_b   1.000
_cell.length_c   1.000
_cell.angle_alpha   90.00
_cell.angle_beta   90.00
_cell.angle_gamma   90.00
#
_symmetry.space_group_name_H-M   'P 1'
#
loop_
_entity.id
_entity.type
_entity.pdbx_description
1 polymer ?
#
loop_
_entity_poly.entity_id
_entity_poly.type
_entity_poly.pdbx_seq_one_letter_code
_entity_poly.pdbx_strand_id
1 'polypeptide(L)'
;MDWQVKPIAHTCAASGQELKVGDNVVCFVYKTQEGTIERRDVLKENAENFKTEGLLLGRWTREVKERGEEEKALRAQLLASREEFFLSLFDDPLDPTGDKALLKHILAMLLERKRIVRATGPAENGFIPYQHAETKQILLIPALDLQPSHIQQVSQSLELLVG
;
A
#
# COMPACT_ATOMS: atom_id res chain seq x y z
N MET A 1 -7.45 6.51 -14.39
CA MET A 1 -6.85 5.25 -13.89
C MET A 1 -7.58 4.91 -12.61
N ASP A 2 -8.58 4.03 -12.72
CA ASP A 2 -9.25 3.45 -11.57
C ASP A 2 -8.48 2.19 -11.21
N TRP A 3 -7.53 2.37 -10.31
CA TRP A 3 -6.87 1.28 -9.63
C TRP A 3 -7.95 0.39 -8.99
N GLN A 4 -7.87 -0.93 -9.12
CA GLN A 4 -8.81 -1.85 -8.42
C GLN A 4 -8.30 -2.21 -7.01
N VAL A 5 -8.24 -3.45 -6.52
CA VAL A 5 -8.44 -3.99 -5.15
C VAL A 5 -8.41 -5.49 -5.19
N LYS A 6 -7.29 -6.16 -5.52
CA LYS A 6 -7.22 -7.63 -5.54
C LYS A 6 -7.93 -8.15 -4.30
N PRO A 7 -9.00 -8.95 -4.43
CA PRO A 7 -9.68 -9.52 -3.28
C PRO A 7 -8.68 -10.22 -2.37
N ILE A 8 -8.96 -10.27 -1.07
CA ILE A 8 -8.15 -11.07 -0.14
C ILE A 8 -8.10 -12.51 -0.67
N ALA A 9 -6.91 -13.11 -0.63
CA ALA A 9 -6.70 -14.49 -1.06
C ALA A 9 -7.68 -15.46 -0.39
N HIS A 10 -7.86 -16.65 -0.97
CA HIS A 10 -8.65 -17.69 -0.33
C HIS A 10 -7.92 -18.38 0.82
N THR A 11 -6.58 -18.34 0.80
CA THR A 11 -5.74 -19.09 1.72
C THR A 11 -4.66 -18.20 2.29
N CYS A 12 -4.35 -18.42 3.57
CA CYS A 12 -3.25 -17.80 4.27
C CYS A 12 -1.93 -18.24 3.63
N ALA A 13 -1.11 -17.30 3.20
CA ALA A 13 0.18 -17.61 2.58
C ALA A 13 1.18 -18.27 3.55
N ALA A 14 1.03 -18.06 4.86
CA ALA A 14 1.92 -18.61 5.87
C ALA A 14 1.51 -20.02 6.33
N SER A 15 0.22 -20.24 6.59
CA SER A 15 -0.29 -21.50 7.16
C SER A 15 -0.95 -22.43 6.13
N GLY A 16 -1.29 -21.93 4.94
CA GLY A 16 -2.09 -22.65 3.94
C GLY A 16 -3.57 -22.81 4.31
N GLN A 17 -3.99 -22.35 5.49
CA GLN A 17 -5.38 -22.42 5.94
C GLN A 17 -6.30 -21.54 5.11
N GLU A 18 -7.56 -21.94 4.97
CA GLU A 18 -8.59 -21.12 4.33
C GLU A 18 -8.88 -19.86 5.17
N LEU A 19 -8.95 -18.71 4.49
CA LEU A 19 -9.35 -17.43 5.07
C LEU A 19 -10.88 -17.31 5.04
N LYS A 20 -11.47 -17.10 6.21
CA LYS A 20 -12.92 -17.09 6.43
C LYS A 20 -13.40 -15.69 6.79
N VAL A 21 -14.69 -15.44 6.57
CA VAL A 21 -15.33 -14.17 6.95
C VAL A 21 -15.11 -13.91 8.44
N GLY A 22 -14.68 -12.70 8.78
CA GLY A 22 -14.30 -12.29 10.13
C GLY A 22 -12.80 -12.47 10.47
N ASP A 23 -12.04 -13.18 9.63
CA ASP A 23 -10.60 -13.30 9.85
C ASP A 23 -9.90 -11.96 9.63
N ASN A 24 -8.95 -11.66 10.52
CA ASN A 24 -8.07 -10.52 10.35
C ASN A 24 -6.82 -10.96 9.59
N VAL A 25 -6.59 -10.34 8.43
CA VAL A 25 -5.54 -10.69 7.48
C VAL A 25 -4.59 -9.51 7.31
N VAL A 26 -3.31 -9.76 7.47
CA VAL A 26 -2.23 -8.82 7.17
C VAL A 26 -1.80 -9.04 5.72
N CYS A 27 -1.99 -8.02 4.90
CA CYS A 27 -1.53 -7.97 3.51
C CYS A 27 -0.11 -7.44 3.48
N PHE A 28 0.86 -8.27 3.09
CA PHE A 28 2.25 -7.87 2.89
C PHE A 28 2.49 -7.55 1.42
N VAL A 29 3.09 -6.40 1.13
CA VAL A 29 3.55 -6.03 -0.21
C VAL A 29 5.07 -5.87 -0.19
N TYR A 30 5.75 -6.61 -1.06
CA TYR A 30 7.21 -6.65 -1.10
C TYR A 30 7.71 -6.79 -2.53
N LYS A 31 8.93 -6.33 -2.78
CA LYS A 31 9.66 -6.53 -4.02
C LYS A 31 10.52 -7.78 -3.89
N THR A 32 10.31 -8.76 -4.76
CA THR A 32 11.08 -10.00 -4.81
C THR A 32 12.53 -9.74 -5.26
N GLN A 33 13.40 -10.74 -5.14
CA GLN A 33 14.78 -10.64 -5.61
C GLN A 33 14.87 -10.47 -7.14
N GLU A 34 13.89 -10.97 -7.88
CA GLU A 34 13.74 -10.79 -9.32
C GLU A 34 13.24 -9.38 -9.70
N GLY A 35 12.92 -8.54 -8.70
CA GLY A 35 12.46 -7.17 -8.90
C GLY A 35 10.97 -7.01 -9.15
N THR A 36 10.20 -8.12 -9.07
CA THR A 36 8.74 -8.10 -9.19
C THR A 36 8.11 -7.68 -7.87
N ILE A 37 7.02 -6.93 -7.90
CA ILE A 37 6.28 -6.63 -6.66
C ILE A 37 5.17 -7.67 -6.48
N GLU A 38 5.12 -8.29 -5.30
CA GLU A 38 4.13 -9.30 -4.91
C GLU A 38 3.33 -8.90 -3.67
N ARG A 39 2.13 -9.48 -3.54
CA ARG A 39 1.29 -9.39 -2.34
C ARG A 39 1.06 -10.78 -1.76
N ARG A 40 1.19 -10.90 -0.44
CA ARG A 40 0.82 -12.11 0.32
C ARG A 40 -0.13 -11.76 1.45
N ASP A 41 -1.21 -12.51 1.55
CA ASP A 41 -2.26 -12.33 2.56
C ASP A 41 -2.06 -13.39 3.65
N VAL A 42 -1.87 -12.95 4.89
CA VAL A 42 -1.47 -13.80 6.01
C VAL A 42 -2.39 -13.56 7.20
N LEU A 43 -2.88 -14.61 7.86
CA LEU A 43 -3.65 -14.47 9.10
C LEU A 43 -2.84 -13.69 10.14
N LYS A 44 -3.51 -12.81 10.88
CA LYS A 44 -2.87 -11.93 11.88
C LYS A 44 -2.01 -12.68 12.88
N GLU A 45 -2.44 -13.88 13.30
CA GLU A 45 -1.68 -14.76 14.21
C GLU A 45 -0.36 -15.28 13.63
N ASN A 46 -0.25 -15.38 12.30
CA ASN A 46 0.98 -15.81 11.63
C ASN A 46 1.84 -14.63 11.17
N ALA A 47 1.31 -13.41 11.18
CA ALA A 47 1.92 -12.24 10.56
C ALA A 47 3.24 -11.81 11.21
N GLU A 48 3.39 -11.96 12.53
CA GLU A 48 4.62 -11.58 13.25
C GLU A 48 5.83 -12.43 12.84
N ASN A 49 5.58 -13.69 12.46
CA ASN A 49 6.64 -14.64 12.07
C ASN A 49 6.80 -14.75 10.54
N PHE A 50 5.94 -14.08 9.78
CA PHE A 50 6.00 -14.14 8.33
C PHE A 50 7.15 -13.30 7.78
N LYS A 51 7.97 -13.91 6.91
CA LYS A 51 9.09 -13.25 6.26
C LYS A 51 8.83 -13.17 4.76
N THR A 52 9.01 -11.98 4.20
CA THR A 52 8.90 -11.75 2.76
C THR A 52 10.21 -12.13 2.06
N GLU A 53 10.11 -12.71 0.87
CA GLU A 53 11.26 -13.07 0.03
C GLU A 53 11.80 -11.85 -0.73
N GLY A 54 12.25 -10.82 0.00
CA GLY A 54 12.80 -9.59 -0.59
C GLY A 54 12.54 -8.33 0.24
N LEU A 55 12.52 -7.17 -0.43
CA LEU A 55 12.34 -5.88 0.21
C LEU A 55 10.87 -5.66 0.57
N LEU A 56 10.55 -5.64 1.86
CA LEU A 56 9.23 -5.23 2.33
C LEU A 56 8.99 -3.77 1.96
N LEU A 57 7.94 -3.52 1.17
CA LEU A 57 7.53 -2.17 0.80
C LEU A 57 6.56 -1.62 1.84
N GLY A 58 5.57 -2.42 2.25
CA GLY A 58 4.59 -2.05 3.26
C GLY A 58 3.64 -3.18 3.61
N ARG A 59 2.78 -2.95 4.60
CA ARG A 59 1.75 -3.90 5.03
C ARG A 59 0.56 -3.21 5.66
N TRP A 60 -0.63 -3.80 5.53
CA TRP A 60 -1.85 -3.30 6.20
C TRP A 60 -2.73 -4.46 6.63
N THR A 61 -3.72 -4.20 7.49
CA THR A 61 -4.61 -5.25 8.02
C THR A 61 -6.03 -5.04 7.52
N ARG A 62 -6.69 -6.12 7.09
CA ARG A 62 -8.10 -6.11 6.68
C ARG A 62 -8.84 -7.29 7.25
N GLU A 63 -10.10 -7.07 7.56
CA GLU A 63 -11.04 -8.15 7.85
C GLU A 63 -11.54 -8.76 6.53
N VAL A 64 -11.61 -10.09 6.49
CA VAL A 64 -12.27 -10.83 5.41
C VAL A 64 -13.77 -10.62 5.51
N LYS A 65 -14.34 -10.01 4.47
CA LYS A 65 -15.77 -9.79 4.35
C LYS A 65 -16.41 -10.79 3.37
N GLU A 66 -17.73 -10.92 3.46
CA GLU A 66 -18.49 -11.74 2.53
C GLU A 66 -18.32 -11.22 1.09
N ARG A 67 -18.14 -12.15 0.14
CA ARG A 67 -17.92 -11.81 -1.26
C ARG A 67 -19.24 -11.42 -1.90
N GLY A 68 -19.30 -10.20 -2.44
CA GLY A 68 -20.52 -9.67 -3.07
C GLY A 68 -21.13 -8.46 -2.36
N GLU A 69 -20.47 -7.90 -1.34
CA GLU A 69 -20.84 -6.56 -0.84
C GLU A 69 -20.87 -5.54 -2.01
N GLU A 70 -21.88 -4.67 -1.99
CA GLU A 70 -22.16 -3.66 -3.01
C GLU A 70 -20.90 -2.92 -3.48
N GLU A 71 -20.84 -2.59 -4.78
CA GLU A 71 -19.70 -1.95 -5.45
C GLU A 71 -19.17 -0.69 -4.72
N LYS A 72 -20.03 0.01 -3.97
CA LYS A 72 -19.68 1.16 -3.14
C LYS A 72 -18.88 0.78 -1.88
N ALA A 73 -19.26 -0.31 -1.20
CA ALA A 73 -18.54 -0.83 -0.04
C ALA A 73 -17.16 -1.34 -0.45
N LEU A 74 -17.09 -2.02 -1.59
CA LEU A 74 -15.83 -2.41 -2.21
C LEU A 74 -14.94 -1.19 -2.45
N ARG A 75 -15.42 -0.16 -3.18
CA ARG A 75 -14.66 1.08 -3.48
C ARG A 75 -14.15 1.80 -2.23
N ALA A 76 -14.94 1.87 -1.16
CA ALA A 76 -14.51 2.46 0.11
C ALA A 76 -13.37 1.64 0.75
N GLN A 77 -13.49 0.31 0.75
CA GLN A 77 -12.45 -0.59 1.24
C GLN A 77 -11.16 -0.50 0.40
N LEU A 78 -11.28 -0.26 -0.93
CA LEU A 78 -10.14 -0.02 -1.81
C LEU A 78 -9.35 1.21 -1.36
N LEU A 79 -10.06 2.31 -1.09
CA LEU A 79 -9.44 3.56 -0.69
C LEU A 79 -8.75 3.44 0.67
N ALA A 80 -9.42 2.81 1.64
CA ALA A 80 -8.85 2.54 2.96
C ALA A 80 -7.56 1.69 2.86
N SER A 81 -7.56 0.65 2.02
CA SER A 81 -6.36 -0.18 1.82
C SER A 81 -5.18 0.62 1.25
N ARG A 82 -5.44 1.60 0.37
CA ARG A 82 -4.40 2.45 -0.23
C ARG A 82 -3.82 3.42 0.78
N GLU A 83 -4.69 4.00 1.59
CA GLU A 83 -4.29 4.88 2.68
C GLU A 83 -3.43 4.13 3.70
N GLU A 84 -3.87 2.97 4.17
CA GLU A 84 -3.09 2.15 5.10
C GLU A 84 -1.77 1.69 4.49
N PHE A 85 -1.76 1.24 3.23
CA PHE A 85 -0.51 0.88 2.54
C PHE A 85 0.44 2.08 2.47
N PHE A 86 -0.06 3.26 2.07
CA PHE A 86 0.74 4.48 2.00
C PHE A 86 1.34 4.86 3.36
N LEU A 87 0.55 4.81 4.44
CA LEU A 87 1.03 5.09 5.80
C LEU A 87 2.10 4.07 6.22
N SER A 88 1.91 2.79 5.89
CA SER A 88 2.88 1.73 6.23
C SER A 88 4.26 1.91 5.57
N LEU A 89 4.37 2.66 4.47
CA LEU A 89 5.66 2.97 3.85
C LEU A 89 6.57 3.80 4.78
N PHE A 90 6.01 4.45 5.80
CA PHE A 90 6.74 5.27 6.78
C PHE A 90 7.17 4.49 8.02
N ASP A 91 6.65 3.27 8.23
CA ASP A 91 6.97 2.47 9.42
C ASP A 91 8.41 1.95 9.40
N ASP A 92 8.96 1.70 8.21
CA ASP A 92 10.33 1.19 8.03
C ASP A 92 11.13 2.11 7.09
N PRO A 93 12.19 2.77 7.59
CA PRO A 93 13.02 3.67 6.80
C PRO A 93 13.94 2.97 5.79
N LEU A 94 14.06 1.63 5.83
CA LEU A 94 14.92 0.89 4.92
C LEU A 94 14.42 1.00 3.47
N ASP A 95 15.19 1.67 2.62
CA ASP A 95 14.87 1.86 1.20
C ASP A 95 16.13 1.86 0.32
N PRO A 96 16.85 0.73 0.23
CA PRO A 96 18.14 0.66 -0.47
C PRO A 96 18.02 0.90 -1.98
N THR A 97 16.83 0.70 -2.56
CA THR A 97 16.56 0.83 -3.99
C THR A 97 15.85 2.13 -4.36
N GLY A 98 15.38 2.91 -3.38
CA GLY A 98 14.56 4.11 -3.62
C GLY A 98 13.10 3.81 -4.01
N ASP A 99 12.67 2.53 -3.96
CA ASP A 99 11.32 2.13 -4.34
C ASP A 99 10.29 2.71 -3.37
N LYS A 100 10.58 2.75 -2.06
CA LYS A 100 9.64 3.35 -1.09
C LYS A 100 9.54 4.86 -1.29
N ALA A 101 10.64 5.54 -1.57
CA ALA A 101 10.64 6.97 -1.89
C ALA A 101 9.77 7.27 -3.11
N LEU A 102 9.90 6.47 -4.16
CA LEU A 102 9.10 6.59 -5.37
C LEU A 102 7.61 6.33 -5.10
N LEU A 103 7.30 5.26 -4.36
CA LEU A 103 5.93 4.92 -3.97
C LEU A 103 5.30 6.01 -3.09
N LYS A 104 6.02 6.55 -2.11
CA LYS A 104 5.57 7.65 -1.25
C LYS A 104 5.14 8.85 -2.09
N HIS A 105 5.95 9.26 -3.06
CA HIS A 105 5.63 10.41 -3.91
C HIS A 105 4.39 10.14 -4.78
N ILE A 106 4.37 9.02 -5.51
CA ILE A 106 3.25 8.73 -6.42
C ILE A 106 1.94 8.52 -5.66
N LEU A 107 1.97 7.80 -4.54
CA LEU A 107 0.79 7.61 -3.69
C LEU A 107 0.30 8.93 -3.08
N ALA A 108 1.20 9.81 -2.61
CA ALA A 108 0.80 11.11 -2.09
C ALA A 108 0.02 11.92 -3.14
N MET A 109 0.50 11.98 -4.39
CA MET A 109 -0.23 12.66 -5.47
C MET A 109 -1.60 12.03 -5.75
N LEU A 110 -1.70 10.69 -5.72
CA LEU A 110 -2.96 9.98 -5.96
C LEU A 110 -3.97 10.21 -4.83
N LEU A 111 -3.51 10.13 -3.59
CA LEU A 111 -4.32 10.33 -2.39
C LEU A 111 -4.73 11.79 -2.19
N GLU A 112 -3.91 12.74 -2.64
CA GLU A 112 -4.24 14.16 -2.66
C GLU A 112 -5.47 14.45 -3.54
N ARG A 113 -5.56 13.83 -4.72
CA ARG A 113 -6.75 13.92 -5.58
C ARG A 113 -8.01 13.37 -4.92
N LYS A 114 -7.85 12.48 -3.93
CA LYS A 114 -8.93 11.90 -3.12
C LYS A 114 -9.14 12.63 -1.79
N ARG A 115 -8.39 13.71 -1.52
CA ARG A 115 -8.43 14.53 -0.29
C ARG A 115 -8.05 13.76 1.00
N ILE A 116 -7.30 12.68 0.88
CA ILE A 116 -6.81 11.89 2.02
C ILE A 116 -5.55 12.52 2.63
N VAL A 117 -4.69 13.06 1.78
CA VAL A 117 -3.54 13.88 2.17
C VAL A 117 -3.56 15.21 1.45
N ARG A 118 -2.80 16.19 1.92
CA ARG A 118 -2.68 17.49 1.25
C ARG A 118 -1.28 18.07 1.44
N ALA A 119 -0.68 18.59 0.37
CA ALA A 119 0.55 19.37 0.50
C ALA A 119 0.31 20.63 1.34
N THR A 120 1.18 20.88 2.31
CA THR A 120 1.08 22.00 3.25
C THR A 120 2.06 23.13 2.96
N GLY A 121 3.01 22.91 2.05
CA GLY A 121 4.03 23.89 1.68
C GLY A 121 4.87 23.43 0.49
N PRO A 122 5.83 24.26 0.06
CA PRO A 122 6.79 23.90 -0.98
C PRO A 122 7.74 22.79 -0.52
N ALA A 123 8.52 22.25 -1.46
CA ALA A 123 9.61 21.35 -1.14
C ALA A 123 10.72 22.09 -0.38
N GLU A 124 11.15 21.56 0.75
CA GLU A 124 12.28 22.05 1.54
C GLU A 124 13.22 20.88 1.85
N ASN A 125 14.53 21.06 1.69
CA ASN A 125 15.55 20.02 1.89
C ASN A 125 15.28 18.71 1.13
N GLY A 126 14.64 18.80 -0.04
CA GLY A 126 14.30 17.64 -0.86
C GLY A 126 13.03 16.90 -0.42
N PHE A 127 12.21 17.47 0.46
CA PHE A 127 10.95 16.88 0.90
C PHE A 127 9.78 17.84 0.79
N ILE A 128 8.61 17.33 0.41
CA ILE A 128 7.34 18.06 0.39
C ILE A 128 6.54 17.64 1.63
N PRO A 129 6.13 18.57 2.51
CA PRO A 129 5.34 18.24 3.68
C PRO A 129 3.87 18.02 3.30
N TYR A 130 3.39 16.78 3.48
CA TYR A 130 1.97 16.43 3.31
C TYR A 130 1.31 16.23 4.68
N GLN A 131 0.12 16.76 4.88
CA GLN A 131 -0.69 16.48 6.06
C GLN A 131 -1.74 15.42 5.76
N HIS A 132 -1.82 14.41 6.62
CA HIS A 132 -2.89 13.42 6.59
C HIS A 132 -4.21 14.01 7.11
N ALA A 133 -5.31 13.82 6.36
CA ALA A 133 -6.57 14.51 6.63
C ALA A 133 -7.21 14.07 7.95
N GLU A 134 -7.17 12.77 8.26
CA GLU A 134 -7.78 12.20 9.47
C GLU A 134 -6.91 12.41 10.70
N THR A 135 -5.66 11.93 10.67
CA THR A 135 -4.76 11.94 11.84
C THR A 135 -4.04 13.27 12.06
N LYS A 136 -4.08 14.18 11.08
CA LYS A 136 -3.32 15.45 11.06
C LYS A 136 -1.80 15.31 11.09
N GLN A 137 -1.29 14.08 10.99
CA GLN A 137 0.13 13.77 10.92
C GLN A 137 0.79 14.44 9.71
N ILE A 138 2.00 14.96 9.89
CA ILE A 138 2.84 15.45 8.80
C ILE A 138 3.74 14.32 8.30
N LEU A 139 3.67 14.07 6.99
CA LEU A 139 4.43 13.05 6.26
C LEU A 139 5.39 13.78 5.32
N LEU A 140 6.69 13.48 5.45
CA LEU A 140 7.73 14.06 4.61
C LEU A 140 7.90 13.20 3.36
N ILE A 141 7.45 13.73 2.23
CA ILE A 141 7.46 13.02 0.95
C ILE A 141 8.70 13.44 0.15
N PRO A 142 9.56 12.51 -0.31
CA PRO A 142 10.70 12.87 -1.15
C PRO A 142 10.27 13.61 -2.41
N ALA A 143 10.85 14.78 -2.65
CA ALA A 143 10.64 15.60 -3.84
C ALA A 143 11.45 15.01 -5.00
N LEU A 144 10.83 14.08 -5.73
CA LEU A 144 11.45 13.37 -6.86
C LEU A 144 11.08 14.03 -8.19
N ASP A 145 12.02 14.01 -9.14
CA ASP A 145 11.73 14.33 -10.53
C ASP A 145 11.06 13.11 -11.20
N LEU A 146 9.73 13.11 -11.19
CA LEU A 146 8.93 11.98 -11.67
C LEU A 146 8.82 11.99 -13.19
N GLN A 147 9.46 11.03 -13.83
CA GLN A 147 9.29 10.76 -15.25
C GLN A 147 7.98 9.96 -15.49
N PRO A 148 7.33 10.13 -16.65
CA PRO A 148 6.11 9.37 -17.00
C PRO A 148 6.27 7.85 -16.89
N SER A 149 7.46 7.32 -17.19
CA SER A 149 7.80 5.90 -17.03
C SER A 149 7.68 5.42 -15.58
N HIS A 150 8.06 6.25 -14.60
CA HIS A 150 7.93 5.91 -13.18
C HIS A 150 6.47 5.76 -12.77
N ILE A 151 5.61 6.66 -13.25
CA ILE A 151 4.17 6.61 -12.98
C ILE A 151 3.59 5.33 -13.59
N GLN A 152 3.97 4.97 -14.81
CA GLN A 152 3.52 3.74 -15.47
C GLN A 152 3.97 2.48 -14.73
N GLN A 153 5.25 2.38 -14.36
CA GLN A 153 5.80 1.24 -13.63
C GLN A 153 5.09 1.03 -12.29
N VAL A 154 4.89 2.11 -11.55
CA VAL A 154 4.22 2.07 -10.25
C VAL A 154 2.75 1.76 -10.39
N SER A 155 2.08 2.33 -11.40
CA SER A 155 0.67 2.03 -11.69
C SER A 155 0.47 0.55 -12.05
N GLN A 156 1.33 -0.03 -12.90
CA GLN A 156 1.27 -1.45 -13.26
C GLN A 156 1.51 -2.36 -12.04
N SER A 157 2.54 -2.05 -11.25
CA SER A 157 2.86 -2.83 -10.06
C SER A 157 1.69 -2.81 -9.06
N LEU A 158 1.10 -1.63 -8.88
CA LEU A 158 0.01 -1.45 -7.94
C LEU A 158 -1.31 -2.05 -8.46
N GLU A 159 -1.60 -1.96 -9.75
CA GLU A 159 -2.72 -2.67 -10.38
C GLU A 159 -2.60 -4.20 -10.22
N LEU A 160 -1.39 -4.76 -10.15
CA LEU A 160 -1.18 -6.20 -9.92
C LEU A 160 -1.34 -6.64 -8.46
N LEU A 161 -1.24 -5.72 -7.50
CA LEU A 161 -1.19 -6.05 -6.06
C LEU A 161 -2.47 -5.70 -5.36
N VAL A 162 -3.10 -4.69 -5.89
CA VAL A 162 -4.25 -4.03 -5.33
C VAL A 162 -5.18 -3.81 -6.51
N GLY A 163 -5.40 -4.81 -7.39
CA GLY A 163 -6.33 -4.82 -8.55
C GLY A 163 -7.40 -5.90 -8.51
#